data_AF-A0A2T4XB50-F1
#
_entry.id   AF-A0A2T4XB50-F1
#
_cell.length_a   1.000
_cell.length_b   1.000
_cell.length_c   1.000
_cell.angle_alpha   90.00
_cell.angle_beta   90.00
_cell.angle_gamma   90.00
#
_symmetry.space_group_name_H-M   'P 1'
#
loop_
_entity.id
_entity.type
_entity.pdbx_description
1 polymer ?
#
loop_
_entity_poly.entity_id
_entity_poly.type
_entity_poly.pdbx_seq_one_letter_code
_entity_poly.pdbx_strand_id
1 'polypeptide(L)'
;MSKWCGLFLFLMLCAVVQLSAQETIRLVGSWSGNLSQNEGGYLDDYHFEIYLIEKQDQYTGRTYVSAAGVEGVMSVSGVLRGNILYLEEGKLLYSRKPSDLSWCFKRMQLRIFKKAGEWQMEGPWQGQSAYGNCLPGWIALKRVTPRA
;
A
#
# COMPACT_ATOMS: atom_id res chain seq x y z
N MET A 1 -54.34 20.68 -37.99
CA MET A 1 -53.98 19.57 -37.08
C MET A 1 -52.89 18.77 -37.79
N SER A 2 -51.61 19.00 -37.56
CA SER A 2 -50.82 18.20 -36.61
C SER A 2 -49.43 18.83 -36.52
N LYS A 3 -49.13 19.51 -35.41
CA LYS A 3 -47.82 20.09 -35.08
C LYS A 3 -47.33 19.49 -33.76
N TRP A 4 -47.27 18.16 -33.66
CA TRP A 4 -46.91 17.46 -32.41
C TRP A 4 -46.00 16.25 -32.70
N CYS A 5 -44.98 16.43 -33.56
CA CYS A 5 -44.01 15.37 -33.86
C CYS A 5 -42.54 15.75 -33.56
N GLY A 6 -42.28 17.00 -33.17
CA GLY A 6 -40.91 17.50 -32.95
C GLY A 6 -40.40 17.44 -31.52
N LEU A 7 -41.29 17.26 -30.52
CA LEU A 7 -40.94 17.49 -29.11
C LEU A 7 -40.47 16.24 -28.34
N PHE A 8 -40.50 15.05 -28.96
CA PHE A 8 -40.09 13.81 -28.31
C PHE A 8 -38.62 13.43 -28.54
N LEU A 9 -37.94 14.03 -29.54
CA LEU A 9 -36.55 13.67 -29.88
C LEU A 9 -35.50 14.41 -29.03
N PHE A 10 -35.89 15.45 -28.28
CA PHE A 10 -34.96 16.23 -27.46
C PHE A 10 -34.86 15.73 -26.00
N LEU A 11 -35.80 14.90 -25.56
CA LEU A 11 -35.85 14.35 -24.20
C LEU A 11 -35.02 13.06 -24.01
N MET A 12 -34.51 12.45 -25.09
CA MET A 12 -33.66 11.25 -25.03
C MET A 12 -32.14 11.52 -25.02
N LEU A 13 -31.70 12.77 -25.22
CA LEU A 13 -30.28 13.16 -25.19
C LEU A 13 -29.76 13.49 -23.79
N CYS A 14 -30.65 13.57 -22.80
CA CYS A 14 -30.30 13.75 -21.39
C CYS A 14 -30.35 12.44 -20.59
N ALA A 15 -30.28 11.28 -21.26
CA ALA A 15 -29.95 10.00 -20.64
C ALA A 15 -28.47 10.02 -20.22
N VAL A 16 -28.20 10.89 -19.24
CA VAL A 16 -27.33 10.68 -18.11
C VAL A 16 -26.18 9.74 -18.44
N VAL A 17 -25.22 10.28 -19.19
CA VAL A 17 -23.84 9.82 -19.11
C VAL A 17 -23.43 10.12 -17.67
N GLN A 18 -23.77 9.21 -16.74
CA GLN A 18 -23.14 9.16 -15.43
C GLN A 18 -21.70 8.76 -15.71
N LEU A 19 -20.90 9.77 -16.06
CA LEU A 19 -19.45 9.71 -16.02
C LEU A 19 -19.12 9.49 -14.54
N SER A 20 -19.15 8.23 -14.10
CA SER A 20 -18.55 7.84 -12.84
C SER A 20 -17.07 8.12 -13.00
N ALA A 21 -16.64 9.30 -12.53
CA ALA A 21 -15.24 9.62 -12.37
C ALA A 21 -14.64 8.51 -11.50
N GLN A 22 -13.88 7.61 -12.12
CA GLN A 22 -13.13 6.63 -11.38
C GLN A 22 -12.11 7.41 -10.55
N GLU A 23 -12.28 7.40 -9.23
CA GLU A 23 -11.31 7.96 -8.30
C GLU A 23 -10.02 7.14 -8.45
N THR A 24 -9.10 7.59 -9.29
CA THR A 24 -7.80 6.96 -9.45
C THR A 24 -7.04 7.13 -8.14
N ILE A 25 -6.74 6.02 -7.46
CA ILE A 25 -5.95 6.08 -6.25
C ILE A 25 -4.53 6.54 -6.57
N ARG A 26 -4.12 7.66 -5.98
CA ARG A 26 -2.74 8.10 -6.01
C ARG A 26 -1.98 7.45 -4.86
N LEU A 27 -1.13 6.45 -5.09
CA LEU A 27 -0.45 5.74 -3.98
C LEU A 27 0.68 6.53 -3.33
N VAL A 28 1.14 7.60 -3.97
CA VAL A 28 2.19 8.51 -3.46
C VAL A 28 1.84 9.07 -2.08
N GLY A 29 2.83 9.07 -1.19
CA GLY A 29 2.72 9.56 0.18
C GLY A 29 2.94 8.47 1.21
N SER A 30 2.55 8.76 2.46
CA SER A 30 2.79 7.91 3.62
C SER A 30 1.58 7.01 3.92
N TRP A 31 1.91 5.77 4.30
CA TRP A 31 0.99 4.73 4.75
C TRP A 31 1.53 4.19 6.07
N SER A 32 0.67 3.96 7.04
CA SER A 32 1.07 3.57 8.39
C SER A 32 0.08 2.58 9.00
N GLY A 33 0.59 1.67 9.82
CA GLY A 33 -0.18 0.65 10.49
C GLY A 33 0.73 -0.44 11.05
N ASN A 34 0.33 -1.70 10.89
CA ASN A 34 0.96 -2.82 11.55
C ASN A 34 1.53 -3.82 10.57
N LEU A 35 2.63 -4.43 10.96
CA LEU A 35 3.20 -5.62 10.37
C LEU A 35 3.21 -6.72 11.44
N SER A 36 2.55 -7.84 11.15
CA SER A 36 2.62 -9.04 11.97
C SER A 36 3.47 -10.11 11.32
N GLN A 37 3.90 -11.09 12.12
CA GLN A 37 4.57 -12.31 11.68
C GLN A 37 3.95 -13.52 12.37
N ASN A 38 4.06 -14.68 11.72
CA ASN A 38 3.67 -15.94 12.35
C ASN A 38 4.54 -16.21 13.60
N GLU A 39 4.01 -17.04 14.50
CA GLU A 39 4.66 -17.40 15.77
C GLU A 39 6.09 -17.93 15.57
N GLY A 40 6.98 -17.55 16.49
CA GLY A 40 8.34 -18.10 16.58
C GLY A 40 9.48 -17.18 16.13
N GLY A 41 9.21 -15.90 15.84
CA GLY A 41 10.27 -14.91 15.62
C GLY A 41 10.42 -13.92 16.78
N TYR A 42 11.13 -12.82 16.55
CA TYR A 42 11.58 -11.94 17.64
C TYR A 42 10.44 -11.23 18.38
N LEU A 43 9.47 -10.68 17.64
CA LEU A 43 8.21 -10.10 18.14
C LEU A 43 7.11 -10.44 17.15
N ASP A 44 5.87 -10.54 17.62
CA ASP A 44 4.73 -10.89 16.77
C ASP A 44 4.23 -9.71 15.95
N ASP A 45 4.34 -8.48 16.49
CA ASP A 45 3.82 -7.25 15.90
C ASP A 45 4.86 -6.12 15.92
N TYR A 46 4.87 -5.35 14.83
CA TYR A 46 5.67 -4.15 14.64
C TYR A 46 4.80 -3.02 14.10
N HIS A 47 5.18 -1.79 14.43
CA HIS A 47 4.71 -0.63 13.69
C HIS A 47 5.41 -0.61 12.33
N PHE A 48 4.63 -0.37 11.27
CA PHE A 48 5.14 -0.38 9.90
C PHE A 48 4.64 0.82 9.12
N GLU A 49 5.55 1.45 8.39
CA GLU A 49 5.23 2.56 7.49
C GLU A 49 5.85 2.35 6.12
N ILE A 50 5.17 2.89 5.11
CA ILE A 50 5.66 2.96 3.74
C ILE A 50 5.50 4.38 3.24
N TYR A 51 6.58 4.97 2.77
CA TYR A 51 6.55 6.21 2.00
C TYR A 51 6.81 5.90 0.54
N LEU A 52 5.83 6.19 -0.34
CA LEU A 52 5.92 5.91 -1.78
C LEU A 52 6.05 7.20 -2.59
N ILE A 53 6.90 7.13 -3.62
CA ILE A 53 7.00 8.09 -4.72
C ILE A 53 6.82 7.35 -6.04
N GLU A 54 6.25 8.01 -7.03
CA GLU A 54 6.00 7.45 -8.36
C GLU A 54 7.03 7.98 -9.36
N LYS A 55 7.61 7.08 -10.15
CA LYS A 55 8.59 7.39 -11.20
C LYS A 55 8.42 6.42 -12.36
N GLN A 56 8.04 6.92 -13.53
CA GLN A 56 7.96 6.15 -14.78
C GLN A 56 7.16 4.84 -14.61
N ASP A 57 5.92 4.94 -14.13
CA ASP A 57 5.00 3.82 -13.88
C ASP A 57 5.48 2.79 -12.84
N GLN A 58 6.50 3.14 -12.07
CA GLN A 58 6.99 2.36 -10.94
C GLN A 58 6.88 3.15 -9.64
N TYR A 59 6.74 2.41 -8.54
CA TYR A 59 6.80 2.97 -7.21
C TYR A 59 8.18 2.72 -6.62
N THR A 60 8.74 3.74 -6.00
CA THR A 60 9.95 3.64 -5.19
C THR A 60 9.71 4.33 -3.85
N GLY A 61 10.59 4.13 -2.87
CA GLY A 61 10.35 4.73 -1.57
C GLY A 61 11.20 4.17 -0.44
N ARG A 62 10.64 4.26 0.76
CA ARG A 62 11.21 3.70 1.98
C ARG A 62 10.15 2.96 2.78
N THR A 63 10.54 1.85 3.39
CA THR A 63 9.78 1.20 4.46
C THR A 63 10.45 1.48 5.80
N TYR A 64 9.64 1.55 6.84
CA TYR A 64 10.06 1.77 8.21
C TYR A 64 9.44 0.67 9.06
N VAL A 65 10.26 -0.01 9.85
CA VAL A 65 9.80 -0.98 10.85
C VAL A 65 10.29 -0.54 12.21
N SER A 66 9.41 -0.51 13.20
CA SER A 66 9.79 -0.13 14.57
C SER A 66 9.04 -0.91 15.63
N ALA A 67 9.77 -1.18 16.71
CA ALA A 67 9.31 -1.74 17.98
C ALA A 67 10.26 -1.29 19.10
N ALA A 68 10.01 -1.69 20.35
CA ALA A 68 10.90 -1.36 21.46
C ALA A 68 12.34 -1.85 21.19
N GLY A 69 13.29 -0.91 21.07
CA GLY A 69 14.70 -1.21 20.79
C GLY A 69 15.01 -1.65 19.34
N VAL A 70 14.03 -1.68 18.45
CA VAL A 70 14.17 -2.10 17.05
C VAL A 70 13.69 -0.99 16.13
N GLU A 71 14.54 -0.55 15.21
CA GLU A 71 14.22 0.44 14.19
C GLU A 71 15.01 0.13 12.92
N GLY A 72 14.30 -0.05 11.80
CA GLY A 72 14.89 -0.38 10.51
C GLY A 72 14.28 0.48 9.43
N VAL A 73 15.12 0.97 8.52
CA VAL A 73 14.67 1.67 7.30
C VAL A 73 15.26 0.97 6.10
N MET A 74 14.42 0.59 5.15
CA MET A 74 14.84 -0.05 3.91
C MET A 74 14.40 0.76 2.70
N SER A 75 15.17 0.74 1.62
CA SER A 75 14.67 1.20 0.32
C SER A 75 13.63 0.22 -0.19
N VAL A 76 12.59 0.69 -0.88
CA VAL A 76 11.59 -0.18 -1.51
C VAL A 76 11.34 0.22 -2.96
N SER A 77 11.05 -0.76 -3.81
CA SER A 77 10.61 -0.57 -5.19
C SER A 77 9.47 -1.52 -5.51
N GLY A 78 8.64 -1.17 -6.49
CA GLY A 78 7.52 -2.02 -6.85
C GLY A 78 6.66 -1.51 -7.98
N VAL A 79 5.66 -2.32 -8.32
CA VAL A 79 4.73 -2.07 -9.43
C VAL A 79 3.29 -2.32 -8.99
N LEU A 80 2.38 -1.51 -9.49
CA LEU A 80 0.94 -1.71 -9.32
C LEU A 80 0.43 -2.56 -10.48
N ARG A 81 -0.29 -3.65 -10.19
CA ARG A 81 -1.00 -4.46 -11.20
C ARG A 81 -2.44 -4.63 -10.75
N GLY A 82 -3.37 -3.98 -11.47
CA GLY A 82 -4.75 -3.88 -11.03
C GLY A 82 -4.83 -3.15 -9.68
N ASN A 83 -5.38 -3.80 -8.67
CA ASN A 83 -5.48 -3.28 -7.30
C ASN A 83 -4.44 -3.89 -6.33
N ILE A 84 -3.42 -4.59 -6.84
CA ILE A 84 -2.37 -5.21 -6.03
C ILE A 84 -1.05 -4.49 -6.27
N LEU A 85 -0.48 -3.95 -5.20
CA LEU A 85 0.84 -3.34 -5.18
C LEU A 85 1.88 -4.39 -4.77
N TYR A 86 2.77 -4.72 -5.70
CA TYR A 86 3.88 -5.63 -5.49
C TYR A 86 5.11 -4.82 -5.10
N LEU A 87 5.58 -4.94 -3.86
CA LEU A 87 6.75 -4.23 -3.35
C LEU A 87 7.87 -5.20 -2.95
N GLU A 88 9.11 -4.76 -3.10
CA GLU A 88 10.31 -5.48 -2.66
C GLU A 88 11.29 -4.51 -1.99
N GLU A 89 11.67 -4.84 -0.75
CA GLU A 89 12.73 -4.13 -0.02
C GLU A 89 14.10 -4.47 -0.60
N GLY A 90 14.97 -3.46 -0.69
CA GLY A 90 16.30 -3.56 -1.28
C GLY A 90 17.42 -3.35 -0.27
N LYS A 91 17.90 -2.11 -0.12
CA LYS A 91 19.03 -1.76 0.75
C LYS A 91 18.56 -1.39 2.15
N LEU A 92 19.32 -1.80 3.17
CA LEU A 92 19.20 -1.26 4.52
C LEU A 92 19.81 0.15 4.54
N LEU A 93 18.99 1.14 4.92
CA LEU A 93 19.36 2.55 4.96
C LEU A 93 19.66 3.02 6.38
N TYR A 94 18.99 2.44 7.38
CA TYR A 94 19.20 2.72 8.79
C TYR A 94 18.87 1.47 9.63
N SER A 95 19.55 1.32 10.76
CA SER A 95 19.37 0.19 11.67
C SER A 95 19.72 0.55 13.10
N ARG A 96 18.80 0.25 14.01
CA ARG A 96 19.03 0.10 15.45
C ARG A 96 18.34 -1.19 15.90
N LYS A 97 19.11 -2.15 16.42
CA LYS A 97 18.59 -3.44 16.88
C LYS A 97 19.57 -4.12 17.84
N PRO A 98 19.12 -5.11 18.62
CA PRO A 98 20.01 -6.08 19.26
C PRO A 98 20.97 -6.77 18.28
N SER A 99 22.10 -7.26 18.79
CA SER A 99 23.16 -7.88 17.97
C SER A 99 22.73 -9.20 17.32
N ASP A 100 21.86 -9.95 18.00
CA ASP A 100 21.32 -11.25 17.61
C ASP A 100 20.18 -11.17 16.60
N LEU A 101 19.47 -10.04 16.50
CA LEU A 101 18.39 -9.86 15.51
C LEU A 101 18.95 -9.74 14.08
N SER A 102 18.34 -10.38 13.09
CA SER A 102 18.68 -10.19 11.67
C SER A 102 17.60 -9.42 10.93
N TRP A 103 17.99 -8.60 9.96
CA TRP A 103 17.01 -7.87 9.16
C TRP A 103 16.39 -8.76 8.09
N CYS A 104 15.05 -8.76 8.05
CA CYS A 104 14.25 -9.40 7.03
C CYS A 104 13.90 -8.41 5.92
N PHE A 105 14.42 -8.68 4.72
CA PHE A 105 14.07 -7.96 3.49
C PHE A 105 12.81 -8.57 2.90
N LYS A 106 11.76 -7.76 2.80
CA LYS A 106 10.40 -8.22 2.53
C LYS A 106 10.02 -8.06 1.07
N ARG A 107 9.26 -9.03 0.58
CA ARG A 107 8.44 -8.99 -0.63
C ARG A 107 6.98 -8.99 -0.21
N MET A 108 6.21 -8.03 -0.71
CA MET A 108 4.87 -7.71 -0.23
C MET A 108 3.88 -7.70 -1.40
N GLN A 109 2.69 -8.23 -1.18
CA GLN A 109 1.59 -8.19 -2.16
C GLN A 109 0.39 -7.51 -1.50
N LEU A 110 0.29 -6.19 -1.64
CA LEU A 110 -0.67 -5.40 -0.88
C LEU A 110 -1.89 -5.06 -1.75
N ARG A 111 -3.04 -5.60 -1.38
CA ARG A 111 -4.33 -5.26 -1.97
C ARG A 111 -4.75 -3.87 -1.50
N ILE A 112 -5.06 -3.00 -2.44
CA ILE A 112 -5.55 -1.65 -2.19
C ILE A 112 -7.07 -1.64 -2.22
N PHE A 113 -7.70 -1.02 -1.22
CA PHE A 113 -9.14 -0.92 -1.12
C PHE A 113 -9.57 0.28 -0.26
N LYS A 114 -10.85 0.65 -0.36
CA LYS A 114 -11.46 1.71 0.43
C LYS A 114 -12.40 1.09 1.46
N LYS A 115 -12.27 1.46 2.73
CA LYS A 115 -13.14 1.00 3.82
C LYS A 115 -13.53 2.20 4.68
N ALA A 116 -14.84 2.40 4.87
CA ALA A 116 -15.39 3.55 5.59
C ALA A 116 -14.87 4.92 5.09
N GLY A 117 -14.69 5.06 3.78
CA GLY A 117 -14.18 6.30 3.17
C GLY A 117 -12.66 6.47 3.19
N GLU A 118 -11.92 5.61 3.91
CA GLU A 118 -10.46 5.67 4.01
C GLU A 118 -9.79 4.68 3.04
N TRP A 119 -8.72 5.13 2.38
CA TRP A 119 -7.86 4.25 1.59
C TRP A 119 -6.96 3.41 2.50
N GLN A 120 -6.93 2.11 2.23
CA GLN A 120 -6.17 1.12 2.98
C GLN A 120 -5.41 0.20 2.01
N MET A 121 -4.35 -0.40 2.52
CA MET A 121 -3.68 -1.51 1.83
C MET A 121 -3.36 -2.62 2.83
N GLU A 122 -3.57 -3.86 2.42
CA GLU A 122 -3.29 -5.01 3.26
C GLU A 122 -2.85 -6.21 2.43
N GLY A 123 -2.08 -7.11 3.03
CA GLY A 123 -1.73 -8.36 2.35
C GLY A 123 -0.55 -9.08 2.96
N PRO A 124 -0.19 -10.23 2.38
CA PRO A 124 0.91 -11.03 2.87
C PRO A 124 2.26 -10.39 2.59
N TRP A 125 3.23 -10.71 3.44
CA TRP A 125 4.64 -10.51 3.19
C TRP A 125 5.44 -11.78 3.47
N GLN A 126 6.54 -11.92 2.74
CA GLN A 126 7.55 -12.95 2.95
C GLN A 126 8.92 -12.31 2.82
N GLY A 127 9.95 -12.87 3.47
CA GLY A 127 11.27 -12.24 3.44
C GLY A 127 12.43 -13.19 3.54
N GLN A 128 13.62 -12.63 3.33
CA GLN A 128 14.90 -13.30 3.55
C GLN A 128 15.79 -12.45 4.45
N SER A 129 16.60 -13.13 5.24
CA SER A 129 17.62 -12.55 6.10
C SER A 129 18.97 -13.23 5.85
N ALA A 130 20.00 -12.79 6.57
CA ALA A 130 21.30 -13.46 6.56
C ALA A 130 21.23 -14.93 7.03
N TYR A 131 20.17 -15.33 7.73
CA TYR A 131 19.99 -16.68 8.27
C TYR A 131 18.98 -17.53 7.47
N GLY A 132 18.51 -17.03 6.32
CA GLY A 132 17.55 -17.73 5.46
C GLY A 132 16.17 -17.08 5.44
N ASN A 133 15.14 -17.89 5.17
CA ASN A 133 13.78 -17.41 5.03
C ASN A 133 13.25 -16.87 6.36
N CYS A 134 12.66 -15.68 6.32
CA CYS A 134 11.95 -15.12 7.45
C CYS A 134 10.57 -15.76 7.60
N LEU A 135 10.06 -15.77 8.83
CA LEU A 135 8.67 -16.12 9.07
C LEU A 135 7.77 -15.12 8.35
N PRO A 136 6.85 -15.57 7.48
CA PRO A 136 5.95 -14.69 6.76
C PRO A 136 4.90 -14.11 7.71
N GLY A 137 4.14 -13.15 7.22
CA GLY A 137 3.03 -12.57 7.98
C GLY A 137 2.16 -11.63 7.17
N TRP A 138 1.55 -10.67 7.86
CA TRP A 138 0.56 -9.77 7.27
C TRP A 138 0.92 -8.31 7.50
N ILE A 139 0.59 -7.46 6.53
CA ILE A 139 0.71 -6.00 6.64
C ILE A 139 -0.69 -5.42 6.50
N ALA A 140 -1.03 -4.46 7.36
CA ALA A 140 -2.27 -3.69 7.28
C ALA A 140 -1.97 -2.21 7.52
N LEU A 141 -2.23 -1.38 6.50
CA LEU A 141 -1.86 0.04 6.50
C LEU A 141 -3.05 0.91 6.11
N LYS A 142 -3.08 2.10 6.69
CA LYS A 142 -3.97 3.19 6.33
C LYS A 142 -3.17 4.35 5.76
N ARG A 143 -3.79 5.12 4.89
CA ARG A 143 -3.17 6.33 4.37
C ARG A 143 -3.02 7.36 5.49
N VAL A 144 -1.85 7.99 5.57
CA VAL A 144 -1.62 9.12 6.48
C VAL A 144 -1.97 10.40 5.74
N THR A 145 -3.01 11.08 6.20
CA THR A 145 -3.32 12.45 5.78
C THR A 145 -2.41 13.42 6.54
N PRO A 146 -1.67 14.31 5.84
CA PRO A 146 -0.96 15.39 6.50
C PRO A 146 -1.94 16.17 7.37
N ARG A 147 -1.62 16.38 8.65
CA ARG A 147 -2.38 17.32 9.46
C ARG A 147 -2.10 18.72 8.91
N ALA A 148 -3.17 19.45 8.58
CA ALA A 148 -3.11 20.84 8.14
C ALA A 148 -2.70 21.78 9.27
#